data_AF-Q6ST31-F1
#
_entry.id   AF-Q6ST31-F1
#
_cell.length_a   1.000
_cell.length_b   1.000
_cell.length_c   1.000
_cell.angle_alpha   90.00
_cell.angle_beta   90.00
_cell.angle_gamma   90.00
#
_symmetry.space_group_name_H-M   'P 1'
#
loop_
_entity.id
_entity.type
_entity.pdbx_description
1 polymer ?
#
loop_
_entity_poly.entity_id
_entity_poly.type
_entity_poly.pdbx_seq_one_letter_code
_entity_poly.pdbx_strand_id
1 'polypeptide(L)'
;TTAIDVWSAGCVLAELLLGQPLFPGESGVDQLVEIIKVLGTPTREEIKCMNPNYNEFKFPQIKAHPWHKIFHKRMPPEAVDLVSRLLQYLPG
;
A
#
# COMPACT_ATOMS: atom_id res chain seq x y z
N THR A 1 4.33 6.01 -14.99
CA THR A 1 3.71 7.36 -14.92
C THR A 1 4.23 8.04 -13.66
N THR A 2 4.01 9.34 -13.49
CA THR A 2 4.41 10.08 -12.26
C THR A 2 3.68 9.59 -10.99
N ALA A 3 2.59 8.83 -11.13
CA ALA A 3 1.89 8.25 -9.99
C ALA A 3 2.74 7.23 -9.20
N ILE A 4 3.74 6.62 -9.83
CA ILE A 4 4.70 5.74 -9.15
C ILE A 4 5.59 6.55 -8.19
N ASP A 5 5.93 7.80 -8.54
CA ASP A 5 6.69 8.69 -7.67
C ASP A 5 5.83 9.12 -6.46
N VAL A 6 4.53 9.35 -6.67
CA VAL A 6 3.56 9.66 -5.61
C VAL A 6 3.43 8.49 -4.63
N TRP A 7 3.35 7.25 -5.14
CA TRP A 7 3.35 6.05 -4.32
C TRP A 7 4.64 5.94 -3.50
N SER A 8 5.79 6.14 -4.13
CA SER A 8 7.09 6.11 -3.46
C SER A 8 7.18 7.16 -2.33
N ALA A 9 6.66 8.37 -2.56
CA ALA A 9 6.57 9.41 -1.54
C ALA A 9 5.64 9.01 -0.38
N GLY A 10 4.54 8.31 -0.67
CA GLY A 10 3.65 7.72 0.34
C GLY A 10 4.38 6.72 1.25
N CYS A 11 5.22 5.85 0.67
CA CYS A 11 6.04 4.91 1.45
C CYS A 11 7.03 5.64 2.36
N VAL A 12 7.74 6.65 1.84
CA VAL A 12 8.70 7.45 2.62
C VAL A 12 8.00 8.18 3.76
N LEU A 13 6.84 8.81 3.48
CA LEU A 13 6.06 9.48 4.53
C LEU A 13 5.62 8.51 5.62
N ALA A 14 5.11 7.33 5.24
CA ALA A 14 4.71 6.31 6.20
C ALA A 14 5.89 5.83 7.07
N GLU A 15 7.07 5.63 6.45
CA GLU A 15 8.28 5.24 7.15
C GLU A 15 8.74 6.29 8.17
N LEU A 16 8.69 7.58 7.81
CA LEU A 16 9.01 8.67 8.75
C LEU A 16 8.05 8.71 9.95
N LEU A 17 6.77 8.37 9.75
CA LEU A 17 5.78 8.31 10.82
C LEU A 17 5.92 7.08 11.72
N LEU A 18 6.39 5.95 11.17
CA LEU A 18 6.56 4.68 11.89
C LEU A 18 7.95 4.52 12.53
N GLY A 19 8.97 5.17 11.97
CA GLY A 19 10.38 4.96 12.30
C GLY A 19 10.96 3.67 11.71
N GLN A 20 10.23 2.99 10.82
CA GLN A 20 10.63 1.78 10.11
C GLN A 20 9.84 1.64 8.80
N PRO A 21 10.34 0.89 7.80
CA PRO A 21 9.64 0.72 6.53
C PRO A 21 8.23 0.16 6.71
N LEU A 22 7.24 0.78 6.05
CA LEU A 22 5.85 0.30 6.08
C LEU A 22 5.71 -1.08 5.37
N PHE A 23 6.52 -1.32 4.33
CA PHE A 23 6.49 -2.54 3.53
C PHE A 23 7.90 -3.15 3.43
N PRO A 24 8.36 -3.89 4.46
CA PRO A 24 9.70 -4.46 4.51
C PRO A 24 9.79 -5.79 3.73
N GLY A 25 9.68 -5.75 2.40
CA GLY A 25 9.81 -6.94 1.55
C GLY A 25 11.27 -7.26 1.17
N GLU A 26 11.64 -8.54 1.20
CA GLU A 26 12.99 -9.01 0.83
C GLU A 26 13.10 -9.47 -0.63
N SER A 27 11.96 -9.73 -1.27
CA SER A 27 11.84 -10.07 -2.69
C SER A 27 10.64 -9.36 -3.32
N GLY A 28 10.51 -9.40 -4.65
CA GLY A 28 9.35 -8.81 -5.33
C GLY A 28 8.00 -9.44 -4.92
N VAL A 29 8.00 -10.73 -4.60
CA VAL A 29 6.79 -11.43 -4.12
C VAL A 29 6.49 -11.04 -2.68
N ASP A 30 7.51 -11.01 -1.81
CA ASP A 30 7.34 -10.63 -0.41
C ASP A 30 6.89 -9.17 -0.28
N GLN A 31 7.43 -8.28 -1.11
CA GLN A 31 7.01 -6.88 -1.19
C GLN A 31 5.51 -6.75 -1.49
N LEU A 32 5.00 -7.56 -2.43
CA LEU A 32 3.58 -7.56 -2.76
C LEU A 32 2.73 -8.10 -1.60
N VAL A 33 3.22 -9.11 -0.89
CA VAL A 33 2.56 -9.64 0.32
C VAL A 33 2.47 -8.59 1.43
N GLU A 34 3.53 -7.84 1.69
CA GLU A 34 3.52 -6.74 2.67
C GLU A 34 2.51 -5.64 2.31
N ILE A 35 2.40 -5.28 1.02
CA ILE A 35 1.40 -4.31 0.56
C ILE A 35 -0.02 -4.85 0.80
N ILE A 36 -0.29 -6.11 0.45
CA ILE A 36 -1.61 -6.73 0.62
C ILE A 36 -2.01 -6.84 2.11
N LYS A 37 -1.06 -7.07 3.02
CA LYS A 37 -1.35 -7.11 4.48
C LYS A 37 -1.94 -5.77 4.98
N VAL A 38 -1.56 -4.66 4.35
CA VAL A 38 -2.00 -3.31 4.72
C VAL A 38 -3.21 -2.88 3.90
N LEU A 39 -3.14 -2.95 2.57
CA LEU A 39 -4.20 -2.46 1.67
C LEU A 39 -5.32 -3.47 1.42
N GLY A 40 -5.12 -4.73 1.81
CA GLY A 40 -6.01 -5.83 1.46
C GLY A 40 -5.74 -6.36 0.06
N THR A 41 -6.49 -7.38 -0.33
CA THR A 41 -6.36 -7.99 -1.66
C THR A 41 -6.90 -7.05 -2.73
N PRO A 42 -6.13 -6.74 -3.79
CA PRO A 42 -6.61 -5.89 -4.86
C PRO A 42 -7.76 -6.55 -5.62
N THR A 43 -8.69 -5.72 -6.07
CA THR A 43 -9.78 -6.10 -6.97
C THR A 43 -9.26 -6.49 -8.35
N ARG A 44 -10.11 -7.12 -9.16
CA ARG A 44 -9.73 -7.53 -10.52
C ARG A 44 -9.43 -6.32 -11.40
N GLU A 45 -10.14 -5.23 -11.18
CA GLU A 45 -10.00 -3.95 -11.87
C GLU A 45 -8.66 -3.30 -11.54
N GLU A 46 -8.28 -3.29 -10.24
CA GLU A 46 -6.97 -2.82 -9.77
C GLU A 46 -5.82 -3.62 -10.36
N ILE A 47 -5.91 -4.95 -10.34
CA ILE A 47 -4.89 -5.83 -10.93
C ILE A 47 -4.69 -5.52 -12.41
N LYS A 48 -5.79 -5.37 -13.17
CA LYS A 48 -5.73 -5.03 -14.60
C LYS A 48 -5.12 -3.65 -14.85
N CYS A 49 -5.39 -2.68 -13.98
CA CYS A 49 -4.82 -1.34 -14.10
C CYS A 49 -3.31 -1.35 -13.85
N MET A 50 -2.85 -2.09 -12.83
CA MET A 50 -1.44 -2.22 -12.49
C MET A 50 -0.65 -3.00 -13.56
N ASN A 51 -1.20 -4.10 -14.05
CA ASN A 51 -0.59 -4.92 -15.08
C ASN A 51 -1.66 -5.64 -15.93
N PRO A 52 -1.99 -5.12 -17.13
CA PRO A 52 -3.00 -5.71 -18.01
C PRO A 52 -2.71 -7.14 -18.45
N ASN A 53 -1.43 -7.55 -18.41
CA ASN A 53 -0.98 -8.89 -18.81
C ASN A 53 -0.94 -9.88 -17.64
N TYR A 54 -1.33 -9.45 -16.44
CA TYR A 54 -1.31 -10.29 -15.25
C TYR A 54 -2.48 -11.28 -15.28
N ASN A 55 -2.20 -12.50 -15.75
CA ASN A 55 -3.24 -13.48 -16.03
C ASN A 55 -3.55 -14.44 -14.88
N GLU A 56 -2.68 -14.63 -13.89
CA GLU A 56 -2.97 -15.60 -12.82
C GLU A 56 -2.08 -15.47 -11.58
N PHE A 57 -2.69 -15.02 -10.48
CA PHE A 57 -2.32 -15.38 -9.11
C PHE A 57 -3.59 -15.30 -8.27
N LYS A 58 -3.91 -16.38 -7.55
CA LYS A 58 -4.96 -16.34 -6.52
C LYS A 58 -4.34 -15.80 -5.25
N PHE A 59 -4.50 -14.52 -5.00
CA PHE A 59 -4.19 -13.97 -3.69
C PHE A 59 -5.18 -14.51 -2.65
N PRO A 60 -4.73 -14.84 -1.43
CA PRO A 60 -5.66 -15.03 -0.32
C PRO A 60 -6.49 -13.75 -0.16
N GLN A 61 -7.76 -13.90 0.21
CA GLN A 61 -8.65 -12.76 0.45
C GLN A 61 -8.35 -12.17 1.82
N ILE A 62 -7.68 -11.02 1.83
CA ILE A 62 -7.24 -10.28 3.00
C ILE A 62 -7.99 -8.95 3.02
N LYS A 63 -8.57 -8.62 4.17
CA LYS A 63 -9.22 -7.32 4.37
C LYS A 63 -8.16 -6.27 4.67
N ALA A 64 -8.34 -5.07 4.11
CA ALA A 64 -7.50 -3.92 4.40
C ALA A 64 -7.38 -3.68 5.91
N HIS A 65 -6.16 -3.44 6.36
CA HIS A 65 -5.92 -3.08 7.74
C HIS A 65 -6.27 -1.59 7.94
N PRO A 66 -7.09 -1.24 8.95
CA PRO A 66 -7.44 0.16 9.16
C PRO A 66 -6.20 1.00 9.47
N TRP A 67 -5.96 2.07 8.70
CA TRP A 67 -4.77 2.93 8.82
C TRP A 67 -4.51 3.46 10.24
N HIS A 68 -5.58 3.82 10.97
CA HIS A 68 -5.48 4.30 12.35
C HIS A 68 -4.96 3.25 13.35
N LYS A 69 -4.89 1.97 12.97
CA LYS A 69 -4.29 0.88 13.77
C LYS A 69 -2.83 0.61 13.41
N ILE A 70 -2.37 1.08 12.25
CA ILE A 70 -0.99 0.92 11.77
C ILE A 70 -0.09 1.94 12.47
N PHE A 71 -0.56 3.19 12.58
CA PHE A 71 0.19 4.28 13.17
C PHE A 71 -0.08 4.44 14.67
N HIS A 72 0.85 5.09 15.37
CA HIS A 72 0.65 5.44 16.78
C HIS A 72 -0.57 6.35 16.97
N LYS A 73 -1.34 6.14 18.04
CA LYS A 73 -2.54 6.95 18.38
C LYS A 73 -2.28 8.46 18.51
N ARG A 74 -1.03 8.86 18.74
CA ARG A 74 -0.60 10.26 18.86
C ARG A 74 -0.33 10.93 17.50
N MET A 75 -0.39 10.18 16.39
CA MET A 75 -0.15 10.74 15.07
C MET A 75 -1.29 11.66 14.65
N PRO A 76 -0.98 12.80 13.99
CA PRO A 76 -2.00 13.68 13.43
C PRO A 76 -2.90 12.90 12.45
N PRO A 77 -4.23 12.96 12.60
CA PRO A 77 -5.16 12.28 11.68
C PRO A 77 -4.95 12.66 10.21
N GLU A 78 -4.55 13.90 9.95
CA GLU A 78 -4.30 14.44 8.62
C GLU A 78 -3.09 13.77 7.96
N ALA A 79 -2.08 13.41 8.74
CA ALA A 79 -0.90 12.70 8.22
C ALA A 79 -1.26 11.27 7.83
N VAL A 80 -2.06 10.58 8.65
CA VAL A 80 -2.56 9.23 8.37
C VAL A 80 -3.47 9.22 7.15
N ASP A 81 -4.37 10.19 7.04
CA ASP A 81 -5.24 10.38 5.89
C ASP A 81 -4.44 10.66 4.62
N LEU A 82 -3.43 11.54 4.67
CA LEU A 82 -2.55 11.79 3.52
C LEU A 82 -1.86 10.51 3.04
N VAL A 83 -1.25 9.73 3.94
CA VAL A 83 -0.64 8.44 3.57
C VAL A 83 -1.65 7.52 2.89
N SER A 84 -2.87 7.42 3.44
CA SER A 84 -3.91 6.57 2.89
C SER A 84 -4.30 6.94 1.45
N ARG A 85 -4.23 8.23 1.09
CA ARG A 85 -4.55 8.72 -0.26
C ARG A 85 -3.39 8.55 -1.24
N LEU A 86 -2.15 8.58 -0.75
CA LEU A 86 -0.95 8.35 -1.57
C LEU A 86 -0.76 6.86 -1.90
N LEU A 87 -1.15 5.98 -0.98
CA LEU A 87 -0.99 4.53 -1.10
C LEU A 87 -2.27 3.86 -1.57
N GLN A 88 -2.54 3.96 -2.87
CA GLN A 88 -3.70 3.38 -3.57
C GLN A 88 -3.25 2.47 -4.72
N TYR A 89 -3.94 1.33 -4.92
CA TYR A 89 -3.64 0.43 -6.04
C TYR A 89 -3.92 1.06 -7.41
N LEU A 90 -4.96 1.90 -7.48
CA LEU A 90 -5.25 2.69 -8.66
C LEU A 90 -4.46 4.00 -8.61
N PRO A 91 -3.48 4.19 -9.50
CA PRO A 91 -2.99 5.53 -9.76
C PRO A 91 -4.15 6.33 -10.39
N GLY A 92 -4.61 7.38 -9.69
CA GLY A 92 -5.66 8.27 -10.18
C GLY A 92 -5.31 8.96 -11.50
#